data_AF-A0A663LPY9-F1
#
_entry.id   AF-A0A663LPY9-F1
#
_cell.length_a   1.000
_cell.length_b   1.000
_cell.length_c   1.000
_cell.angle_alpha   90.00
_cell.angle_beta   90.00
_cell.angle_gamma   90.00
#
_symmetry.space_group_name_H-M   'P 1'
#
loop_
_entity.id
_entity.type
_entity.pdbx_description
1 polymer ?
#
loop_
_entity_poly.entity_id
_entity_poly.type
_entity_poly.pdbx_seq_one_letter_code
_entity_poly.pdbx_strand_id
1 'polypeptide(L)' 'MLFCYTLIPLFLIIGSGGVGAALYLMRLAMFNPDVSWDKKNNPEPWNKLSPSDQYKVKCKIQIFRKHSTKGVI' A
#
# COMPACT_ATOMS: atom_id res chain seq x y z
N MET A 1 13.83 -41.23 5.28
CA MET A 1 13.03 -40.41 6.22
C MET A 1 13.76 -39.19 6.82
N LEU A 2 15.07 -39.01 6.62
CA LEU A 2 15.80 -37.81 7.09
C LEU A 2 15.75 -36.60 6.13
N PHE A 3 15.43 -36.82 4.85
CA PHE A 3 15.37 -35.75 3.84
C PHE A 3 14.25 -34.72 4.07
N CYS A 4 13.13 -35.09 4.71
CA CYS A 4 12.03 -34.14 4.94
C CYS A 4 12.39 -33.05 5.96
N TYR A 5 13.16 -33.37 7.01
CA TYR A 5 13.46 -32.41 8.08
C TYR A 5 14.40 -31.28 7.64
N THR A 6 15.34 -31.56 6.74
CA THR A 6 16.29 -30.55 6.23
C THR A 6 15.66 -29.63 5.17
N LEU A 7 14.59 -30.07 4.50
CA LEU A 7 13.99 -29.36 3.36
C LEU A 7 12.84 -28.42 3.76
N ILE A 8 12.18 -28.69 4.89
CA ILE A 8 11.15 -27.82 5.48
C ILE A 8 11.62 -26.37 5.68
N PRO A 9 12.79 -26.07 6.31
CA PRO A 9 13.22 -24.69 6.51
C PRO A 9 13.47 -23.94 5.20
N LEU A 10 13.91 -24.64 4.16
CA LEU A 10 14.14 -24.07 2.84
C LEU A 10 12.81 -23.64 2.18
N PHE A 11 11.80 -24.51 2.21
CA PHE A 11 10.48 -24.18 1.67
C PHE A 11 9.77 -23.05 2.41
N LEU A 12 9.98 -22.92 3.72
CA LEU A 12 9.42 -21.82 4.49
C LEU A 12 9.99 -20.46 4.06
N ILE A 13 11.30 -20.37 3.83
CA ILE A 13 11.93 -19.11 3.40
C ILE A 13 11.52 -18.75 1.97
N ILE A 14 11.56 -19.71 1.05
CA ILE A 14 11.18 -19.48 -0.35
C ILE A 14 9.68 -19.18 -0.46
N GLY A 15 8.85 -19.95 0.25
CA GLY A 15 7.40 -19.77 0.29
C GLY A 15 7.00 -18.44 0.92
N SER A 16 7.61 -18.06 2.05
CA SER A 16 7.33 -16.76 2.69
C SER A 16 7.81 -15.58 1.82
N GLY A 17 8.94 -15.71 1.11
CA GLY A 17 9.38 -14.73 0.12
C GLY A 17 8.38 -14.55 -1.02
N GLY A 18 7.91 -15.65 -1.61
CA GLY A 18 6.92 -15.64 -2.69
C GLY A 18 5.57 -15.09 -2.25
N VAL A 19 5.06 -15.53 -1.09
CA VAL A 19 3.81 -15.04 -0.50
C VAL A 19 3.92 -13.56 -0.15
N GLY A 20 5.04 -13.14 0.44
CA GLY A 20 5.30 -11.73 0.77
C GLY A 20 5.32 -10.83 -0.48
N ALA A 21 5.98 -11.27 -1.55
CA ALA A 21 5.99 -10.55 -2.83
C ALA A 21 4.59 -10.47 -3.46
N ALA A 22 3.85 -11.58 -3.48
CA ALA A 22 2.48 -11.62 -4.00
C ALA A 22 1.54 -10.71 -3.18
N LEU A 23 1.64 -10.74 -1.85
CA LEU A 23 0.86 -9.87 -0.97
C LEU A 23 1.21 -8.40 -1.17
N TYR A 24 2.49 -8.07 -1.40
CA TYR A 24 2.90 -6.70 -1.68
C TYR A 24 2.34 -6.18 -3.01
N LEU A 25 2.39 -7.00 -4.06
CA LEU A 25 1.78 -6.68 -5.35
C LEU A 25 0.26 -6.54 -5.23
N MET A 26 -0.41 -7.44 -4.51
CA MET A 26 -1.85 -7.38 -4.25
C MET A 26 -2.23 -6.11 -3.48
N ARG A 27 -1.43 -5.72 -2.48
CA ARG A 27 -1.62 -4.46 -1.75
C ARG A 27 -1.45 -3.25 -2.69
N LEU A 28 -0.41 -3.24 -3.52
CA LEU A 28 -0.20 -2.15 -4.48
C LEU A 28 -1.31 -2.08 -5.52
N ALA A 29 -1.81 -3.22 -5.99
CA ALA A 29 -2.91 -3.28 -6.93
C ALA A 29 -4.22 -2.70 -6.35
N MET A 30 -4.56 -3.03 -5.10
CA MET A 30 -5.87 -2.66 -4.53
C MET A 30 -5.90 -1.30 -3.84
N PHE A 31 -4.80 -0.88 -3.20
CA PHE A 31 -4.78 0.31 -2.34
C PHE A 31 -4.09 1.52 -2.97
N ASN A 32 -3.59 1.41 -4.20
CA ASN A 32 -2.96 2.53 -4.88
C ASN A 32 -4.02 3.35 -5.62
N PRO A 33 -4.22 4.64 -5.31
CA PRO A 33 -5.24 5.47 -5.95
C PRO A 33 -5.01 5.69 -7.45
N ASP A 34 -3.79 5.44 -7.94
CA ASP A 34 -3.45 5.48 -9.37
C ASP A 34 -3.96 4.25 -10.13
N VAL A 35 -4.32 3.17 -9.42
CA VAL A 35 -4.82 1.91 -10.00
C VAL A 35 -6.30 1.76 -9.65
N SER A 36 -7.17 2.07 -10.61
CA SER A 36 -8.62 1.87 -10.48
C SER A 36 -9.08 0.64 -11.24
N TRP A 37 -9.64 -0.33 -10.51
CA TRP A 37 -10.26 -1.53 -11.08
C TRP A 37 -11.72 -1.31 -11.52
N ASP A 38 -12.34 -0.22 -11.06
CA ASP A 38 -13.69 0.15 -11.43
C ASP A 38 -13.69 1.07 -12.67
N LYS A 39 -13.86 0.46 -13.85
CA LYS A 39 -13.96 1.20 -15.12
C LYS A 39 -15.34 1.84 -15.37
N LYS A 40 -16.38 1.49 -14.61
CA LYS A 40 -17.77 1.87 -14.92
C LYS A 40 -18.31 2.98 -14.02
N ASN A 41 -18.04 2.94 -12.71
CA ASN A 41 -18.57 3.95 -11.77
C ASN A 41 -17.54 5.02 -11.40
N ASN A 42 -16.27 4.85 -11.77
CA ASN A 42 -15.22 5.82 -11.49
C ASN A 42 -14.13 5.77 -12.58
N PRO A 43 -14.45 6.18 -13.83
CA PRO A 43 -13.50 6.13 -14.96
C PRO A 43 -12.23 6.94 -14.71
N GLU A 44 -12.29 7.84 -13.74
CA GLU A 44 -11.26 8.78 -13.36
C GLU A 44 -10.90 8.58 -11.88
N PRO A 45 -9.76 7.92 -11.56
CA PRO A 45 -9.39 7.57 -10.17
C PRO A 45 -9.47 8.74 -9.18
N TRP A 46 -9.21 9.96 -9.65
CA TRP A 46 -9.19 11.19 -8.88
C TRP A 46 -10.56 11.69 -8.41
N ASN A 47 -11.68 11.23 -8.99
CA ASN A 47 -13.01 11.74 -8.65
C ASN A 47 -13.47 11.34 -7.23
N LYS A 48 -12.80 10.36 -6.61
CA LYS A 48 -13.04 9.96 -5.20
C LYS A 48 -12.04 10.54 -4.21
N LEU A 49 -10.99 11.23 -4.67
CA LEU A 49 -10.05 11.89 -3.77
C LEU A 49 -10.63 13.23 -3.34
N SER A 50 -10.80 13.43 -2.02
CA SER A 50 -11.14 14.76 -1.52
C SER A 50 -9.97 15.72 -1.77
N PRO A 51 -10.21 17.03 -2.03
CA PRO A 51 -9.12 18.00 -2.22
C PRO A 51 -8.13 18.07 -1.04
N SER A 52 -8.54 17.62 0.14
CA SER A 52 -7.70 17.52 1.34
C SER A 52 -6.84 16.24 1.42
N ASP A 53 -7.13 15.22 0.62
CA ASP A 53 -6.39 13.96 0.58
C ASP A 53 -5.17 14.10 -0.34
N GLN A 54 -4.11 14.67 0.24
CA GLN A 54 -2.82 14.78 -0.43
C GLN A 54 -2.10 13.41 -0.42
N TYR A 55 -2.43 12.53 -1.36
CA TYR A 55 -1.84 11.18 -1.40
C TYR A 55 -0.35 11.14 -1.80
N LYS A 56 0.11 12.10 -2.62
CA LYS A 56 1.51 12.17 -3.08
C LYS A 56 2.47 12.87 -2.12
N VAL A 57 1.96 13.75 -1.25
CA VAL A 57 2.79 14.51 -0.31
C VAL A 57 2.52 14.12 1.12
N LYS A 58 3.03 12.94 1.49
CA LYS A 58 3.24 12.59 2.90
C LYS A 58 4.60 13.11 3.39
N CYS A 59 4.90 14.37 3.10
CA CYS A 59 6.08 15.02 3.67
C CYS A 59 5.72 15.40 5.11
N LYS A 60 6.47 14.95 6.13
CA LYS A 60 6.23 15.29 7.55
C LYS A 60 6.04 16.80 7.77
N ILE A 61 6.70 17.62 6.96
CA ILE A 61 6.65 19.09 6.96
C ILE A 61 5.22 19.63 6.69
N GLN A 62 4.42 18.95 5.86
CA GLN A 62 3.07 19.42 5.47
C GLN A 62 2.01 19.10 6.53
N ILE A 63 2.16 17.97 7.24
CA ILE A 63 1.34 17.61 8.40
C ILE A 63 1.69 18.51 9.60
N PHE A 64 2.98 18.78 9.82
CA PHE A 64 3.44 19.73 10.83
C PHE A 64 2.89 21.14 10.57
N ARG A 65 2.95 21.62 9.32
CA ARG A 65 2.34 22.90 8.91
C ARG A 65 0.82 22.92 9.20
N LYS A 66 0.09 21.84 8.90
CA LYS A 66 -1.37 21.74 9.16
C LYS A 66 -1.71 21.71 10.66
N HIS A 67 -0.88 21.11 11.49
CA HIS A 67 -1.06 21.12 12.95
C HIS A 67 -0.73 22.50 13.55
N SER A 68 0.28 23.19 13.01
CA SER A 68 0.67 24.54 13.45
C SER A 68 -0.37 25.60 13.11
N THR A 69 -1.00 25.58 11.93
CA THR A 69 -2.02 26.57 11.57
C THR A 69 -3.37 26.39 12.27
N LYS A 70 -3.66 25.19 12.81
CA LYS A 70 -4.88 24.94 13.59
C LYS A 70 -4.80 25.37 15.05
N GLY A 71 -3.61 25.73 15.55
CA GLY A 71 -3.39 26.29 16.89
C GLY A 71 -3.11 27.80 16.88
N VAL A 72 -3.33 28.47 15.74
CA VAL A 72 -3.14 29.93 15.54
C VAL A 72 -4.42 30.55 14.96
N ILE A 73 -5.58 30.02 15.37
CA ILE A 73 -6.90 30.67 15.31
C ILE A 73 -7.66 30.36 16.59
#